data_AF-A0A2N7WGS4-F1
#
_entry.id   AF-A0A2N7WGS4-F1
#
_cell.length_a   1.000
_cell.length_b   1.000
_cell.length_c   1.000
_cell.angle_alpha   90.00
_cell.angle_beta   90.00
_cell.angle_gamma   90.00
#
_symmetry.space_group_name_H-M   'P 1'
#
loop_
_entity.id
_entity.type
_entity.pdbx_description
1 polymer ?
#
loop_
_entity_poly.entity_id
_entity_poly.type
_entity_poly.pdbx_seq_one_letter_code
_entity_poly.pdbx_strand_id
1 'polypeptide(L)'
;MTNAQRQAAFRARRKASGESVTVTKMSLPVIDGYDELVLENDRLREELAQVRRELAEQHRAFREPVGKKWSYRQLTALAEREIRRHVDAAVGCGVGSNEWLLRSGYAEGALGLWYDLTCGWQGDGDFARLQALTRNEK
;
A
#
# COMPACT_ATOMS: atom_id res chain seq x y z
N MET A 1 -36.87 -8.59 54.62
CA MET A 1 -35.49 -9.11 54.80
C MET A 1 -35.19 -9.21 56.28
N THR A 2 -34.92 -10.41 56.79
CA THR A 2 -34.76 -10.68 58.23
C THR A 2 -33.31 -10.50 58.69
N ASN A 3 -33.08 -10.32 59.99
CA ASN A 3 -31.73 -10.18 60.56
C ASN A 3 -30.83 -11.39 60.27
N ALA A 4 -31.41 -12.60 60.26
CA ALA A 4 -30.71 -13.83 59.90
C ALA A 4 -30.16 -13.77 58.46
N GLN A 5 -30.92 -13.23 57.52
CA GLN A 5 -30.49 -13.06 56.13
C GLN A 5 -29.37 -12.01 56.01
N ARG A 6 -29.43 -10.91 56.79
CA ARG A 6 -28.36 -9.91 56.83
C ARG A 6 -27.05 -10.49 57.40
N GLN A 7 -27.13 -11.29 58.47
CA GLN A 7 -25.96 -11.96 59.04
C GLN A 7 -25.39 -13.04 58.12
N ALA A 8 -26.23 -13.81 57.42
CA ALA A 8 -25.78 -14.77 56.43
C ALA A 8 -25.02 -14.08 55.27
N ALA A 9 -25.57 -12.98 54.75
CA ALA A 9 -24.91 -12.19 53.72
C ALA A 9 -23.57 -11.59 54.18
N PHE A 10 -23.49 -11.11 55.43
CA PHE A 10 -22.25 -10.59 56.00
C PHE A 10 -21.18 -11.68 56.17
N ARG A 11 -21.56 -12.87 56.64
CA ARG A 11 -20.64 -14.02 56.76
C ARG A 11 -20.14 -14.50 55.40
N ALA A 12 -21.02 -14.53 54.38
CA ALA A 12 -20.63 -14.90 53.01
C ALA A 12 -19.62 -13.91 52.41
N ARG A 13 -19.86 -12.59 52.57
CA ARG A 13 -18.90 -11.55 52.13
C ARG A 13 -17.56 -11.64 52.85
N ARG A 14 -17.58 -11.91 54.16
CA ARG A 14 -16.36 -12.03 54.94
C ARG A 14 -15.58 -13.31 54.63
N LYS A 15 -16.26 -14.39 54.25
CA LYS A 15 -15.63 -15.64 53.79
C LYS A 15 -14.91 -15.45 52.44
N ALA A 16 -15.55 -14.76 51.49
CA ALA A 16 -14.93 -14.44 50.19
C ALA A 16 -13.76 -13.44 50.30
N SER A 17 -13.81 -12.51 51.27
CA SER A 17 -12.73 -11.55 51.52
C SER A 17 -11.51 -12.13 52.25
N GLY A 18 -11.63 -13.35 52.81
CA GLY A 18 -10.55 -14.01 53.55
C GLY A 18 -9.77 -15.04 52.72
N GLU A 19 -10.15 -15.25 51.46
CA GLU A 19 -9.48 -16.20 50.57
C GLU A 19 -8.26 -15.52 49.96
N SER A 20 -7.09 -15.75 50.55
CA SER A 20 -5.82 -15.22 50.06
C SER A 20 -5.46 -15.92 48.75
N VAL A 21 -5.55 -15.20 47.62
CA VAL A 21 -5.05 -15.67 46.34
C VAL A 21 -3.53 -15.54 46.34
N THR A 22 -2.83 -16.65 46.50
CA THR A 22 -1.38 -16.73 46.28
C THR A 22 -1.10 -16.83 44.79
N VAL A 23 -0.53 -15.77 44.21
CA VAL A 23 0.03 -15.81 42.85
C VAL A 23 1.38 -16.53 42.92
N THR A 24 1.39 -17.81 42.60
CA THR A 24 2.63 -18.55 42.41
C THR A 24 3.26 -18.08 41.10
N LYS A 25 4.36 -17.33 41.18
CA LYS A 25 5.17 -17.01 40.01
C LYS A 25 5.75 -18.33 39.50
N MET A 26 5.23 -18.85 38.38
CA MET A 26 5.82 -19.99 37.69
C MET A 26 7.15 -19.56 37.09
N SER A 27 8.22 -19.62 37.87
CA SER A 27 9.59 -19.60 37.35
C SER A 27 9.85 -20.94 36.68
N LEU A 28 9.42 -21.06 35.42
CA LEU A 28 9.79 -22.18 34.56
C LEU A 28 11.32 -22.13 34.33
N PRO A 29 12.00 -23.29 34.20
CA PRO A 29 13.45 -23.37 33.98
C PRO A 29 13.90 -22.80 32.62
N VAL A 30 12.99 -22.27 31.82
CA VAL A 30 13.28 -21.64 30.52
C VAL A 30 13.45 -20.14 30.72
N ILE A 31 14.41 -19.76 31.56
CA ILE A 31 14.89 -18.36 31.62
C ILE A 31 15.80 -18.10 30.40
N ASP A 32 16.47 -19.13 29.89
CA ASP A 32 17.39 -19.03 28.75
C ASP A 32 16.72 -18.63 27.42
N GLY A 33 15.46 -19.05 27.20
CA GLY A 33 14.74 -18.74 25.96
C GLY A 33 14.15 -17.32 25.93
N TYR A 34 13.91 -16.69 27.09
CA TYR A 34 13.40 -15.32 27.13
C TYR A 34 14.50 -14.33 26.72
N ASP A 35 15.71 -14.51 27.23
CA ASP A 35 16.85 -13.66 26.88
C ASP A 35 17.21 -13.80 25.39
N GLU A 36 17.14 -15.02 24.84
CA GLU A 36 17.30 -15.25 23.40
C GLU A 36 16.24 -14.53 22.55
N LEU A 37 14.97 -14.56 22.98
CA LEU A 37 13.88 -13.85 22.31
C LEU A 37 14.03 -12.32 22.39
N VAL A 38 14.56 -11.79 23.51
CA VAL A 38 14.85 -10.37 23.65
C VAL A 38 15.95 -9.95 22.68
N LEU A 39 17.04 -10.72 22.58
CA LEU A 39 18.12 -10.47 21.64
C LEU A 39 17.64 -10.50 20.19
N GLU A 40 16.82 -11.49 19.82
CA GLU A 40 16.27 -11.57 18.46
C GLU A 40 15.29 -10.43 18.18
N ASN A 41 14.51 -10.00 19.18
CA ASN A 41 13.61 -8.85 19.00
C ASN A 41 14.39 -7.55 18.75
N ASP A 42 15.48 -7.35 19.48
CA ASP A 42 16.33 -6.17 19.31
C ASP A 42 17.02 -6.20 17.95
N ARG A 43 17.52 -7.36 17.51
CA ARG A 43 18.04 -7.57 16.16
C ARG A 43 17.00 -7.24 15.08
N LEU A 44 15.79 -7.78 15.19
CA LEU A 44 14.73 -7.54 14.21
C LEU A 44 14.30 -6.06 14.17
N ARG A 45 14.34 -5.37 15.32
CA ARG A 45 14.09 -3.91 15.38
C ARG A 45 15.18 -3.12 14.66
N GLU A 46 16.44 -3.53 14.79
CA GLU A 46 17.56 -2.92 14.07
C GLU A 46 17.46 -3.16 12.56
N GLU A 47 17.15 -4.39 12.14
CA GLU A 47 16.93 -4.72 10.72
C GLU A 47 15.76 -3.91 10.14
N LEU A 48 14.64 -3.81 10.87
CA LEU A 48 13.49 -3.00 10.45
C LEU A 48 13.86 -1.50 10.37
N ALA A 49 14.64 -0.99 11.32
CA ALA A 49 15.11 0.39 11.29
C ALA A 49 16.03 0.63 10.08
N GLN A 50 16.90 -0.33 9.75
CA GLN A 50 17.79 -0.27 8.60
C GLN A 50 17.02 -0.25 7.28
N VAL A 51 16.09 -1.20 7.08
CA VAL A 51 15.25 -1.26 5.87
C VAL A 51 14.41 -0.01 5.72
N ARG A 52 13.88 0.55 6.83
CA ARG A 52 13.15 1.82 6.79
C ARG A 52 14.02 3.00 6.37
N ARG A 53 15.30 3.03 6.79
CA ARG A 53 16.26 4.06 6.35
C ARG A 53 16.57 3.92 4.87
N GLU A 54 16.87 2.71 4.40
CA GLU A 54 17.13 2.43 2.98
C GLU A 54 15.94 2.80 2.10
N LEU A 55 14.72 2.43 2.51
CA LEU A 55 13.50 2.82 1.81
C LEU A 55 13.31 4.34 1.80
N ALA A 56 13.62 5.02 2.91
CA ALA A 56 13.54 6.48 2.97
C ALA A 56 14.60 7.15 2.07
N GLU A 57 15.80 6.58 1.95
CA GLU A 57 16.84 7.05 1.04
C GLU A 57 16.46 6.83 -0.42
N GLN A 58 15.91 5.66 -0.75
CA GLN A 58 15.35 5.39 -2.09
C GLN A 58 14.22 6.36 -2.43
N HIS A 59 13.30 6.61 -1.50
CA HIS A 59 12.25 7.62 -1.69
C HIS A 59 12.79 9.03 -1.81
N ARG A 60 13.89 9.38 -1.13
CA ARG A 60 14.55 10.68 -1.28
C ARG A 60 15.23 10.80 -2.64
N ALA A 61 15.96 9.78 -3.07
CA ALA A 61 16.57 9.73 -4.40
C ALA A 61 15.52 9.78 -5.52
N PHE A 62 14.36 9.14 -5.32
CA PHE A 62 13.22 9.25 -6.24
C PHE A 62 12.54 10.62 -6.20
N ARG A 63 12.59 11.32 -5.05
CA ARG A 63 12.07 12.69 -4.89
C ARG A 63 13.02 13.76 -5.38
N GLU A 64 14.32 13.48 -5.54
CA GLU A 64 15.23 14.40 -6.21
C GLU A 64 14.72 14.59 -7.65
N PRO A 65 14.32 15.81 -8.03
CA PRO A 65 13.69 16.02 -9.32
C PRO A 65 14.75 15.89 -10.42
N VAL A 66 14.79 14.71 -11.05
CA VAL A 66 15.53 14.52 -12.31
C VAL A 66 14.79 15.29 -13.40
N GLY A 67 15.11 16.58 -13.55
CA GLY A 67 14.69 17.41 -14.67
C GLY A 67 13.38 18.20 -14.46
N LYS A 68 12.76 18.55 -15.60
CA LYS A 68 11.59 19.43 -15.67
C LYS A 68 10.43 18.79 -14.91
N LYS A 69 9.87 19.47 -13.91
CA LYS A 69 8.65 19.00 -13.22
C LYS A 69 7.47 19.12 -14.18
N TRP A 70 6.97 17.99 -14.66
CA TRP A 70 5.74 17.95 -15.45
C TRP A 70 4.54 17.89 -14.50
N SER A 71 3.56 18.76 -14.72
CA SER A 71 2.25 18.64 -14.05
C SER A 71 1.47 17.46 -14.63
N TYR A 72 0.56 16.89 -13.83
CA TYR A 72 -0.36 15.84 -14.29
C TYR A 72 -1.07 16.23 -15.59
N ARG A 73 -1.53 17.50 -15.69
CA ARG A 73 -2.15 18.05 -16.90
C ARG A 73 -1.22 18.01 -18.12
N GLN A 74 0.08 18.30 -17.95
CA GLN A 74 1.04 18.25 -19.04
C GLN A 74 1.36 16.82 -19.48
N LEU A 75 1.51 15.89 -18.54
CA LEU A 75 1.71 14.47 -18.84
C LEU A 75 0.50 13.91 -19.60
N THR A 76 -0.70 14.23 -19.14
CA THR A 76 -1.96 13.79 -19.75
C THR A 76 -2.13 14.38 -21.15
N ALA A 77 -1.89 15.69 -21.34
CA ALA A 77 -1.96 16.31 -22.66
C ALA A 77 -0.92 15.75 -23.64
N LEU A 78 0.28 15.40 -23.15
CA LEU A 78 1.31 14.74 -23.96
C LEU A 78 0.86 13.34 -24.39
N ALA A 79 0.35 12.55 -23.45
CA ALA A 79 -0.16 11.20 -23.72
C ALA A 79 -1.29 11.23 -24.77
N GLU A 80 -2.27 12.11 -24.59
CA GLU A 80 -3.36 12.31 -25.56
C GLU A 80 -2.83 12.64 -26.96
N ARG A 81 -1.84 13.53 -27.04
CA ARG A 81 -1.27 13.93 -28.32
C ARG A 81 -0.56 12.78 -29.01
N GLU A 82 0.27 12.02 -28.30
CA GLU A 82 0.98 10.89 -28.90
C GLU A 82 0.02 9.75 -29.26
N ILE A 83 -0.98 9.45 -28.43
CA ILE A 83 -2.02 8.47 -28.77
C ILE A 83 -2.72 8.87 -30.07
N ARG A 84 -3.22 10.10 -30.17
CA ARG A 84 -3.89 10.59 -31.39
C ARG A 84 -2.98 10.54 -32.60
N ARG A 85 -1.73 11.00 -32.46
CA ARG A 85 -0.75 10.96 -33.56
C ARG A 85 -0.58 9.54 -34.12
N HIS A 86 -0.48 8.55 -33.24
CA HIS A 86 -0.30 7.17 -33.65
C HIS A 86 -1.58 6.55 -34.21
N VAL A 87 -2.74 6.86 -33.63
CA VAL A 87 -4.05 6.41 -34.11
C VAL A 87 -4.38 7.01 -35.49
N ASP A 88 -4.19 8.32 -35.68
CA ASP A 88 -4.39 9.00 -36.96
C ASP A 88 -3.46 8.43 -38.05
N ALA A 89 -2.20 8.16 -37.70
CA ALA A 89 -1.26 7.49 -38.60
C ALA A 89 -1.69 6.06 -38.93
N ALA A 90 -2.25 5.32 -37.98
CA ALA A 90 -2.77 3.98 -38.20
C ALA A 90 -3.99 4.00 -39.13
N VAL A 91 -4.90 4.98 -39.04
CA VAL A 91 -6.05 5.13 -39.95
C VAL A 91 -5.61 5.31 -41.40
N GLY A 92 -4.49 5.99 -41.64
CA GLY A 92 -3.89 6.12 -42.97
C GLY A 92 -3.23 4.83 -43.50
N CYS A 93 -3.06 3.81 -42.64
CA CYS A 93 -2.50 2.52 -43.01
C CYS A 93 -3.61 1.50 -43.30
N GLY A 94 -3.34 0.53 -44.17
CA GLY A 94 -4.24 -0.62 -44.34
C GLY A 94 -4.36 -1.40 -43.02
N VAL A 95 -5.59 -1.59 -42.54
CA VAL A 95 -5.87 -2.35 -41.31
C VAL A 95 -5.23 -3.74 -41.40
N GLY A 96 -4.54 -4.15 -40.34
CA GLY A 96 -3.83 -5.43 -40.29
C GLY A 96 -2.46 -5.46 -40.97
N SER A 97 -2.02 -4.36 -41.59
CA SER A 97 -0.63 -4.23 -42.03
C SER A 97 0.33 -4.13 -40.84
N ASN A 98 1.61 -4.47 -41.07
CA ASN A 98 2.66 -4.32 -40.05
C ASN A 98 2.77 -2.87 -39.54
N GLU A 99 2.60 -1.89 -40.43
CA GLU A 99 2.62 -0.48 -40.05
C GLU A 99 1.41 -0.13 -39.17
N TRP A 100 0.21 -0.61 -39.51
CA TRP A 100 -0.98 -0.43 -38.67
C TRP A 100 -0.79 -1.03 -37.27
N LEU A 101 -0.26 -2.26 -37.18
CA LEU A 101 0.03 -2.94 -35.91
C LEU A 101 1.05 -2.16 -35.08
N LEU A 102 2.12 -1.70 -35.71
CA LEU A 102 3.18 -0.94 -35.05
C LEU A 102 2.63 0.39 -34.50
N ARG A 103 1.86 1.13 -35.30
CA ARG A 103 1.24 2.39 -34.88
C ARG A 103 0.24 2.19 -33.74
N SER A 104 -0.61 1.18 -33.85
CA SER A 104 -1.58 0.83 -32.78
C SER A 104 -0.85 0.43 -31.50
N GLY A 105 0.23 -0.34 -31.60
CA GLY A 105 1.09 -0.70 -30.47
C GLY A 105 1.75 0.51 -29.80
N TYR A 106 2.19 1.51 -30.57
CA TYR A 106 2.72 2.75 -29.99
C TYR A 106 1.64 3.58 -29.27
N ALA A 107 0.42 3.62 -29.79
CA ALA A 107 -0.70 4.28 -29.11
C ALA A 107 -1.02 3.61 -27.76
N GLU A 108 -1.14 2.28 -27.75
CA GLU A 108 -1.33 1.50 -26.50
C GLU A 108 -0.14 1.65 -25.54
N GLY A 109 1.09 1.68 -26.05
CA GLY A 109 2.29 1.93 -25.26
C GLY A 109 2.30 3.31 -24.60
N ALA A 110 1.85 4.34 -25.31
CA ALA A 110 1.72 5.69 -24.75
C ALA A 110 0.67 5.75 -23.63
N LEU A 111 -0.46 5.04 -23.78
CA LEU A 111 -1.46 4.88 -22.72
C LEU A 111 -0.88 4.18 -21.49
N GLY A 112 -0.17 3.06 -21.67
CA GLY A 112 0.45 2.31 -20.58
C GLY A 112 1.48 3.14 -19.81
N LEU A 113 2.39 3.82 -20.52
CA LEU A 113 3.38 4.70 -19.90
C LEU A 113 2.71 5.86 -19.13
N TRP A 114 1.65 6.46 -19.68
CA TRP A 114 0.90 7.47 -18.95
C TRP A 114 0.27 6.90 -17.68
N TYR A 115 -0.32 5.70 -17.75
CA TYR A 115 -0.94 5.06 -16.59
C TYR A 115 0.08 4.83 -15.47
N ASP A 116 1.24 4.24 -15.80
CA ASP A 116 2.29 3.97 -14.83
C ASP A 116 2.86 5.25 -14.20
N LEU A 117 3.07 6.30 -15.01
CA LEU A 117 3.60 7.58 -14.54
C LEU A 117 2.63 8.39 -13.70
N THR A 118 1.32 8.14 -13.84
CA THR A 118 0.27 8.92 -13.17
C THR A 118 -0.53 8.12 -12.15
N CYS A 119 -0.16 6.87 -11.91
CA CYS A 119 -0.85 5.99 -10.98
C CYS A 119 -0.99 6.67 -9.59
N GLY A 120 -2.22 6.72 -9.08
CA GLY A 120 -2.58 7.41 -7.83
C GLY A 120 -2.79 8.92 -7.93
N TRP A 121 -2.57 9.54 -9.10
CA TRP A 121 -2.86 10.96 -9.37
C TRP A 121 -4.03 11.14 -10.36
N GLN A 122 -4.50 10.04 -10.93
CA GLN A 122 -5.55 10.02 -11.96
C GLN A 122 -6.90 10.48 -11.40
N GLY A 123 -7.65 11.23 -12.21
CA GLY A 123 -9.06 11.47 -11.95
C GLY A 123 -9.93 10.29 -12.37
N ASP A 124 -11.12 10.22 -11.79
CA ASP A 124 -12.11 9.21 -12.18
C ASP A 124 -12.43 9.32 -13.68
N GLY A 125 -12.30 8.19 -14.38
CA GLY A 125 -12.59 8.10 -15.82
C GLY A 125 -11.49 8.58 -16.76
N ASP A 126 -10.37 9.11 -16.26
CA ASP A 126 -9.26 9.56 -17.13
C ASP A 126 -8.66 8.41 -17.93
N PHE A 127 -8.45 7.25 -17.31
CA PHE A 127 -7.97 6.06 -18.00
C PHE A 127 -8.95 5.62 -19.11
N ALA A 128 -10.25 5.56 -18.81
CA ALA A 128 -11.26 5.21 -19.81
C ALA A 128 -11.29 6.20 -20.98
N ARG A 129 -11.15 7.51 -20.68
CA ARG A 129 -11.09 8.57 -21.68
C ARG A 129 -9.89 8.44 -22.62
N LEU A 130 -8.71 8.13 -22.09
CA LEU A 130 -7.50 7.92 -22.89
C LEU A 130 -7.53 6.57 -23.64
N GLN A 131 -8.09 5.52 -23.03
CA GLN A 131 -8.29 4.23 -23.67
C GLN A 131 -9.27 4.31 -24.84
N ALA A 132 -10.31 5.13 -24.76
CA ALA A 132 -11.21 5.35 -25.88
C ALA A 132 -10.47 5.90 -27.12
N LEU A 133 -9.43 6.72 -26.90
CA LEU A 133 -8.60 7.24 -27.99
C LEU A 133 -7.84 6.14 -28.73
N THR A 134 -7.37 5.09 -28.05
CA THR A 134 -6.64 4.00 -28.73
C THR A 134 -7.55 3.13 -29.57
N ARG A 135 -8.84 3.06 -29.24
CA ARG A 135 -9.84 2.26 -29.94
C ARG A 135 -10.54 2.96 -31.11
N ASN A 136 -10.26 4.24 -31.35
CA ASN A 136 -10.99 5.06 -32.31
C ASN A 136 -12.52 5.11 -32.04
N GLU A 137 -12.94 4.85 -30.80
CA GLU A 137 -14.33 4.98 -30.40
C GLU A 137 -14.64 6.47 -30.21
N LYS A 138 -15.35 7.05 -31.19
CA LYS A 138 -15.90 8.41 -31.12
C LYS A 138 -17.20 8.45 -30.32
#